data_AF-A0A2P7QPX0-F1
#
_entry.id   AF-A0A2P7QPX0-F1
#
_cell.length_a   1.000
_cell.length_b   1.000
_cell.length_c   1.000
_cell.angle_alpha   90.00
_cell.angle_beta   90.00
_cell.angle_gamma   90.00
#
_symmetry.space_group_name_H-M   'P 1'
#
loop_
_entity.id
_entity.type
_entity.pdbx_description
1 polymer ?
#
loop_
_entity_poly.entity_id
_entity_poly.type
_entity_poly.pdbx_seq_one_letter_code
_entity_poly.pdbx_strand_id
1 'polypeptide(L)' 'MTETRPNQPTWRKPAGIFLILALITLWAMLVASVADLMTGWPWPVLALYFTVAGIVWILPLKPLLRWMETGKWRA' A
#
# COMPACT_ATOMS: atom_id res chain seq x y z
N MET A 1 26.18 25.83 -24.27
CA MET A 1 26.48 24.94 -23.12
C MET A 1 25.75 25.54 -21.93
N THR A 2 24.56 25.03 -21.56
CA THR A 2 23.76 25.61 -20.48
C THR A 2 23.66 24.60 -19.34
N GLU A 3 24.44 24.88 -18.29
CA GLU A 3 24.36 24.50 -16.88
C GLU A 3 23.36 23.38 -16.50
N THR A 4 23.90 22.29 -15.95
CA THR A 4 23.18 21.19 -15.32
C THR A 4 22.42 21.69 -14.09
N ARG A 5 21.09 21.65 -14.13
CA ARG A 5 20.26 22.01 -12.98
C ARG A 5 20.60 21.09 -11.79
N PRO A 6 20.71 21.62 -10.56
CA PRO A 6 21.00 20.81 -9.39
C PRO A 6 19.89 19.76 -9.24
N ASN A 7 20.28 18.49 -9.35
CA ASN A 7 19.45 17.33 -9.02
C ASN A 7 19.07 17.44 -7.54
N GLN A 8 17.97 18.11 -7.24
CA GLN A 8 17.47 18.21 -5.87
C GLN A 8 17.10 16.80 -5.40
N PRO A 9 17.70 16.29 -4.31
CA PRO A 9 17.41 14.96 -3.80
C PRO A 9 15.95 14.93 -3.34
N THR A 10 15.08 14.33 -4.16
CA THR A 10 13.66 14.20 -3.85
C THR A 10 13.51 13.05 -2.84
N TRP A 11 13.65 13.36 -1.55
CA TRP A 11 13.49 12.42 -0.41
C TRP A 11 12.12 11.70 -0.39
N ARG A 12 11.16 12.20 -1.18
CA ARG A 12 9.82 11.64 -1.36
C ARG A 12 9.82 10.25 -1.99
N LYS A 13 10.80 9.95 -2.84
CA LYS A 13 10.92 8.64 -3.51
C LYS A 13 11.25 7.51 -2.53
N PRO A 14 12.33 7.58 -1.72
CA PRO A 14 12.59 6.55 -0.72
C PRO A 14 11.51 6.50 0.36
N ALA A 15 11.02 7.65 0.84
CA ALA A 15 9.95 7.68 1.83
C ALA A 15 8.66 7.02 1.34
N GLY A 16 8.29 7.22 0.07
CA GLY A 16 7.15 6.55 -0.56
C GLY A 16 7.29 5.04 -0.62
N ILE A 17 8.47 4.54 -1.00
CA ILE A 17 8.76 3.11 -1.03
C ILE A 17 8.61 2.51 0.36
N PHE A 18 9.20 3.13 1.39
CA PHE A 18 9.07 2.67 2.77
C PHE A 18 7.61 2.64 3.24
N LEU A 19 6.82 3.65 2.89
CA LEU A 19 5.42 3.67 3.28
C LEU A 19 4.59 2.60 2.55
N ILE A 20 4.87 2.33 1.27
CA ILE A 20 4.23 1.22 0.54
C ILE A 20 4.58 -0.11 1.19
N LEU A 21 5.86 -0.32 1.52
CA LEU A 21 6.30 -1.54 2.19
C LEU A 21 5.61 -1.71 3.54
N ALA A 22 5.60 -0.65 4.37
CA ALA A 22 4.90 -0.66 5.65
C ALA A 22 3.40 -0.93 5.50
N LEU A 23 2.76 -0.35 4.48
CA LEU A 23 1.35 -0.57 4.17
C LEU A 23 1.06 -2.03 3.82
N ILE A 24 1.87 -2.62 2.92
CA ILE A 24 1.71 -4.01 2.49
C ILE A 24 1.97 -4.95 3.67
N THR A 25 2.99 -4.69 4.48
CA THR A 25 3.28 -5.48 5.69
C THR A 25 2.13 -5.41 6.69
N LEU A 26 1.63 -4.21 6.99
CA LEU A 26 0.51 -4.03 7.91
C LEU A 26 -0.75 -4.72 7.38
N TRP A 27 -1.03 -4.58 6.09
CA TRP A 27 -2.18 -5.23 5.45
C TRP A 27 -2.06 -6.76 5.49
N ALA A 28 -0.89 -7.31 5.17
CA ALA A 28 -0.65 -8.75 5.23
C ALA A 28 -0.80 -9.29 6.66
N MET A 29 -0.28 -8.59 7.66
CA MET A 29 -0.45 -8.97 9.07
C MET A 29 -1.92 -8.96 9.49
N LEU A 30 -2.68 -7.92 9.12
CA LEU A 30 -4.12 -7.86 9.39
C LEU A 30 -4.85 -9.03 8.74
N VAL A 31 -4.61 -9.26 7.46
CA VAL A 31 -5.27 -10.34 6.71
C VAL A 31 -4.94 -11.71 7.29
N ALA A 32 -3.67 -11.96 7.62
CA ALA A 32 -3.21 -13.22 8.21
C ALA A 32 -3.78 -13.44 9.62
N SER A 33 -3.81 -12.40 10.46
CA SER A 33 -4.35 -12.49 11.82
C SER A 33 -5.82 -12.93 11.83
N VAL A 34 -6.61 -12.44 10.87
CA VAL A 34 -8.02 -12.81 10.71
C VAL A 34 -8.16 -14.18 10.03
N ALA A 35 -7.25 -14.54 9.12
CA ALA A 35 -7.28 -15.84 8.45
C ALA A 35 -7.07 -17.01 9.43
N ASP A 36 -6.25 -16.86 10.46
CA ASP A 36 -6.06 -17.90 11.48
C ASP A 36 -7.36 -18.21 12.25
N LEU A 37 -8.21 -17.21 12.49
CA LEU A 37 -9.53 -17.39 13.11
C LEU A 37 -10.53 -18.12 12.19
N MET A 38 -10.25 -18.21 10.89
CA MET A 38 -11.14 -18.84 9.88
C MET A 38 -10.84 -20.32 9.67
N THR A 39 -9.90 -20.90 10.42
CA THR A 39 -9.59 -22.33 10.38
C THR A 39 -10.83 -23.16 10.76
N GLY A 40 -11.44 -23.81 9.76
CA GLY A 40 -12.69 -24.59 9.90
C GLY A 40 -13.87 -24.08 9.07
N TRP A 41 -13.74 -22.94 8.40
CA TRP A 41 -14.76 -22.41 7.50
C TRP A 41 -14.74 -23.10 6.12
N PRO A 42 -15.88 -23.15 5.42
CA PRO A 42 -15.95 -23.71 4.08
C PRO A 42 -15.16 -22.85 3.07
N TRP A 43 -14.53 -23.52 2.09
CA TRP A 43 -13.66 -22.91 1.08
C TRP A 43 -14.21 -21.67 0.36
N PRO A 44 -15.53 -21.52 0.07
CA PRO A 44 -16.03 -20.34 -0.64
C PRO A 44 -15.93 -19.07 0.21
N VAL A 45 -16.02 -19.20 1.53
CA VAL A 45 -15.93 -18.04 2.41
C VAL A 45 -14.50 -17.53 2.48
N LEU A 46 -13.52 -18.44 2.54
CA LEU A 46 -12.11 -18.05 2.42
C LEU A 46 -11.86 -17.38 1.06
N ALA A 47 -12.36 -17.95 -0.03
CA ALA A 47 -12.20 -17.38 -1.37
C ALA A 47 -12.80 -15.96 -1.47
N LEU A 48 -14.00 -15.74 -0.93
CA LEU A 48 -14.62 -14.42 -0.90
C LEU A 48 -13.81 -13.45 -0.03
N TYR A 49 -13.37 -13.88 1.15
CA TYR A 49 -12.55 -13.08 2.05
C TYR A 49 -11.26 -12.61 1.38
N PHE A 50 -10.49 -13.52 0.77
CA PHE A 50 -9.26 -13.17 0.07
C PHE A 50 -9.52 -12.26 -1.15
N THR A 51 -10.63 -12.47 -1.86
CA THR A 51 -11.05 -11.58 -2.97
C THR A 51 -11.32 -10.16 -2.48
N VAL A 52 -12.12 -10.03 -1.41
CA VAL A 52 -12.46 -8.72 -0.84
C VAL A 52 -11.21 -8.05 -0.27
N ALA A 53 -10.36 -8.80 0.47
CA ALA A 53 -9.10 -8.27 0.98
C ALA A 53 -8.18 -7.78 -0.17
N GLY A 54 -8.15 -8.52 -1.28
CA GLY A 54 -7.46 -8.17 -2.52
C GLY A 54 -8.05 -6.99 -3.30
N ILE A 55 -9.26 -6.51 -2.96
CA ILE A 55 -9.84 -5.30 -3.53
C ILE A 55 -9.68 -4.12 -2.55
N VAL A 56 -9.94 -4.35 -1.27
CA VAL A 56 -9.93 -3.31 -0.23
C VAL A 56 -8.55 -2.68 -0.06
N TRP A 57 -7.45 -3.42 -0.24
CA TRP A 57 -6.07 -2.88 -0.14
C TRP A 57 -5.75 -1.80 -1.20
N ILE A 58 -6.56 -1.66 -2.25
CA ILE A 58 -6.40 -0.61 -3.27
C ILE A 58 -6.77 0.77 -2.68
N LEU A 59 -7.72 0.81 -1.73
CA LEU A 59 -8.17 2.03 -1.07
C LEU A 59 -7.01 2.80 -0.39
N PRO A 60 -6.17 2.17 0.44
CA PRO A 60 -5.02 2.85 1.02
C PRO A 60 -3.87 3.12 0.03
N LEU A 61 -3.76 2.34 -1.06
CA LEU A 61 -2.72 2.53 -2.07
C LEU A 61 -2.92 3.83 -2.87
N LYS A 62 -4.17 4.19 -3.18
CA LYS A 62 -4.54 5.36 -3.98
C LYS A 62 -4.08 6.72 -3.40
N PRO A 63 -4.36 7.08 -2.13
CA PRO A 63 -3.85 8.32 -1.55
C PRO A 63 -2.33 8.31 -1.38
N LEU A 64 -1.73 7.14 -1.14
CA LEU A 64 -0.29 6.98 -1.00
C LEU A 64 0.45 7.28 -2.31
N LEU A 65 0.00 6.69 -3.42
CA LEU A 65 0.56 6.97 -4.74
C LEU A 65 0.42 8.45 -5.12
N ARG A 66 -0.74 9.05 -4.85
CA ARG A 66 -0.93 10.50 -5.04
C ARG A 66 0.05 11.33 -4.23
N TRP A 67 0.32 10.95 -2.99
CA TRP A 67 1.31 11.64 -2.17
C TRP A 67 2.74 11.48 -2.73
N MET A 68 3.10 10.32 -3.28
CA MET A 68 4.41 10.16 -3.92
C MET A 68 4.58 11.10 -5.13
N GLU A 69 3.54 11.23 -5.94
CA GLU A 69 3.54 12.08 -7.14
C GLU A 69 3.46 13.58 -6.80
N THR A 70 2.47 14.00 -6.01
CA THR A 70 2.18 15.42 -5.74
C THR A 70 2.71 15.92 -4.39
N GLY A 71 2.96 15.05 -3.42
CA GLY A 71 3.36 15.31 -2.02
C GLY A 71 2.51 16.30 -1.27
N LYS A 72 1.29 16.49 -1.75
CA LYS A 72 0.20 17.06 -1.01
C LYS A 72 -0.69 15.88 -0.59
N TRP A 73 -0.95 15.77 0.70
CA TRP A 73 -1.81 14.71 1.25
C TRP A 73 -3.28 14.88 0.86
N ARG A 74 -3.68 16.08 0.43
CA ARG A 74 -5.00 16.48 -0.08
C ARG A 74 -4.80 17.60 -1.11
N ALA A 75 -5.72 17.69 -2.08
CA ALA A 75 -5.82 18.85 -2.97
C ALA A 75 -5.98 20.14 -2.15
#